data_AF-A0A1I5JJV9-F1
#
_entry.id   AF-A0A1I5JJV9-F1
#
_cell.length_a   1.000
_cell.length_b   1.000
_cell.length_c   1.000
_cell.angle_alpha   90.00
_cell.angle_beta   90.00
_cell.angle_gamma   90.00
#
_symmetry.space_group_name_H-M   'P 1'
#
loop_
_entity.id
_entity.type
_entity.pdbx_description
1 polymer ?
#
loop_
_entity_poly.entity_id
_entity_poly.type
_entity_poly.pdbx_seq_one_letter_code
_entity_poly.pdbx_strand_id
1 'polypeptide(L)'
;MNIPEEFKKPPQTLGDWVINVLISKLPLIGFIMLIVWAVDKDTEPNKANWAKAELIMKLIGFAIAVIIISIIGFSFFTHFADEVDWSQID
;
A
#
# COMPACT_ATOMS: atom_id res chain seq x y z
N MET A 1 28.61 -0.98 27.42
CA MET A 1 28.04 -0.82 26.06
C MET A 1 26.91 0.18 26.17
N ASN A 2 26.98 1.34 25.51
CA ASN A 2 25.88 2.31 25.53
C ASN A 2 24.87 1.88 24.48
N ILE A 3 23.74 1.33 24.91
CA ILE A 3 22.70 0.86 24.00
C ILE A 3 21.93 2.10 23.51
N PRO A 4 21.70 2.25 22.19
CA PRO A 4 20.86 3.33 21.67
C PRO A 4 19.49 3.36 22.36
N GLU A 5 18.95 4.55 22.63
CA GLU A 5 17.69 4.73 23.38
C GLU A 5 16.51 3.99 22.72
N GLU A 6 16.53 3.79 21.40
CA GLU A 6 15.53 3.02 20.67
C GLU A 6 15.39 1.56 21.16
N PHE A 7 16.46 0.93 21.62
CA PHE A 7 16.45 -0.47 22.07
C PHE A 7 16.18 -0.60 23.58
N LYS A 8 16.00 0.51 24.29
CA LYS A 8 15.65 0.51 25.72
C LYS A 8 14.13 0.42 25.95
N LYS A 9 13.32 0.73 24.94
CA LYS A 9 11.86 0.59 25.01
C LYS A 9 11.47 -0.89 24.96
N PRO A 10 10.48 -1.34 25.75
CA PRO A 10 9.97 -2.69 25.61
C PRO A 10 9.40 -2.89 24.20
N PRO A 11 9.56 -4.10 23.61
CA PRO A 11 9.00 -4.39 22.29
C PRO A 11 7.48 -4.25 22.32
N GLN A 12 6.90 -3.88 21.17
CA GLN A 12 5.44 -3.82 21.02
C GLN A 12 4.80 -5.17 21.33
N THR A 13 3.68 -5.14 22.04
CA THR A 13 2.95 -6.35 22.40
C THR A 13 2.19 -6.90 21.19
N LEU A 14 1.75 -8.16 21.28
CA LEU A 14 0.87 -8.74 20.26
C LEU A 14 -0.42 -7.90 20.07
N GLY A 15 -0.99 -7.38 21.16
CA GLY A 15 -2.18 -6.53 21.11
C GLY A 15 -1.95 -5.24 20.32
N ASP A 16 -0.79 -4.61 20.49
CA ASP A 16 -0.41 -3.42 19.73
C ASP A 16 -0.31 -3.72 18.24
N TRP A 17 0.30 -4.87 17.88
CA TRP A 17 0.38 -5.32 16.49
C TRP A 17 -0.98 -5.60 15.87
N VAL A 18 -1.88 -6.26 16.61
CA VAL A 18 -3.24 -6.53 16.14
C VAL A 18 -3.96 -5.21 15.82
N ILE A 19 -3.86 -4.21 16.68
CA ILE A 19 -4.46 -2.89 16.45
C ILE A 19 -3.82 -2.20 15.24
N ASN A 20 -2.49 -2.21 15.13
CA ASN A 20 -1.76 -1.60 14.01
C ASN A 20 -2.16 -2.23 12.67
N VAL A 21 -2.28 -3.56 12.61
CA VAL A 21 -2.72 -4.28 11.41
C VAL A 21 -4.18 -3.97 11.10
N LEU A 22 -5.07 -3.97 12.09
CA LEU A 22 -6.48 -3.66 11.88
C LEU A 22 -6.67 -2.26 11.27
N ILE A 23 -5.98 -1.27 11.81
CA ILE A 23 -5.99 0.11 11.28
C ILE A 23 -5.46 0.12 9.84
N SER A 24 -4.36 -0.58 9.55
CA SER A 24 -3.72 -0.53 8.22
C SER A 24 -4.53 -1.20 7.10
N LYS A 25 -5.53 -2.05 7.46
CA LYS A 25 -6.49 -2.64 6.51
C LYS A 25 -7.65 -1.71 6.14
N LEU A 26 -7.86 -0.62 6.87
CA LEU A 26 -8.85 0.39 6.46
C LEU A 26 -8.34 1.14 5.21
N PRO A 27 -9.15 1.31 4.15
CA PRO A 27 -8.64 1.82 2.86
C PRO A 27 -8.05 3.23 2.96
N LEU A 28 -8.85 4.20 3.44
CA LEU A 28 -8.43 5.59 3.54
C LEU A 28 -7.65 5.87 4.82
N ILE A 29 -8.28 5.57 5.97
CA ILE A 29 -7.68 5.83 7.29
C ILE A 29 -6.39 5.03 7.45
N GLY A 30 -6.37 3.76 7.05
CA GLY A 30 -5.18 2.92 7.15
C GLY A 30 -4.03 3.39 6.26
N PHE A 31 -4.34 3.89 5.06
CA PHE A 31 -3.31 4.48 4.19
C PHE A 31 -2.72 5.75 4.80
N ILE A 32 -3.56 6.66 5.31
CA ILE A 32 -3.09 7.88 5.99
C ILE A 32 -2.25 7.53 7.22
N MET A 33 -2.71 6.59 8.05
CA MET A 33 -2.01 6.18 9.25
C MET A 33 -0.64 5.56 8.96
N LEU A 34 -0.49 4.79 7.88
CA LEU A 34 0.81 4.29 7.45
C LEU A 34 1.77 5.42 7.07
N ILE A 35 1.28 6.47 6.40
CA ILE A 35 2.11 7.66 6.10
C ILE A 35 2.52 8.36 7.38
N VAL A 36 1.58 8.61 8.30
CA VAL A 36 1.86 9.23 9.60
C VAL A 36 2.93 8.44 10.36
N TRP A 37 2.76 7.12 10.51
CA TRP A 37 3.73 6.27 11.20
C TRP A 37 5.09 6.20 10.50
N ALA A 38 5.13 6.34 9.17
CA ALA A 38 6.39 6.32 8.43
C ALA A 38 7.23 7.58 8.60
N VAL A 39 6.61 8.74 8.86
CA VAL A 39 7.27 10.06 8.87
C VAL A 39 7.35 10.71 10.25
N ASP A 40 6.46 10.35 11.16
CA ASP A 40 6.41 10.90 12.50
C ASP A 40 7.64 10.48 13.33
N LYS A 41 8.23 11.45 14.05
CA LYS A 41 9.44 11.25 14.86
C LYS A 41 9.14 10.54 16.18
N ASP A 42 7.89 10.63 16.64
CA ASP A 42 7.46 10.04 17.90
C ASP A 42 7.01 8.57 17.74
N THR A 43 6.86 8.10 16.50
CA THR A 43 6.53 6.70 16.20
C THR A 43 7.72 5.78 16.53
N GLU A 44 7.42 4.65 17.18
CA GLU A 44 8.43 3.64 17.54
C GLU A 44 9.19 3.16 16.28
N PRO A 45 10.54 3.08 16.31
CA PRO A 45 11.34 2.88 15.10
C PRO A 45 11.01 1.62 14.31
N ASN A 46 10.68 0.51 14.98
CA ASN A 46 10.30 -0.72 14.29
C ASN A 46 8.96 -0.58 13.57
N LYS A 47 7.96 0.01 14.24
CA LYS A 47 6.68 0.35 13.63
C LYS A 47 6.82 1.31 12.44
N ALA A 48 7.67 2.33 12.55
CA ALA A 48 7.92 3.27 11.46
C ALA A 48 8.56 2.58 10.24
N ASN A 49 9.52 1.69 10.46
CA ASN A 49 10.15 0.92 9.39
C ASN A 49 9.17 -0.08 8.74
N TRP A 50 8.32 -0.72 9.54
CA TRP A 50 7.23 -1.56 9.01
C TRP A 50 6.25 -0.73 8.16
N ALA A 51 5.85 0.46 8.62
CA ALA A 51 4.94 1.32 7.87
C ALA A 51 5.54 1.75 6.51
N LYS A 52 6.84 2.07 6.47
CA LYS A 52 7.58 2.34 5.22
C LYS A 52 7.58 1.13 4.29
N ALA A 53 7.88 -0.05 4.81
CA ALA A 53 7.86 -1.28 4.01
C ALA A 53 6.46 -1.52 3.41
N GLU A 54 5.41 -1.32 4.18
CA GLU A 54 4.04 -1.55 3.73
C GLU A 54 3.59 -0.53 2.66
N LEU A 55 4.03 0.72 2.75
CA LEU A 55 3.82 1.72 1.70
C LEU A 55 4.55 1.33 0.40
N ILE A 56 5.80 0.85 0.50
CA ILE A 56 6.57 0.38 -0.66
C ILE A 56 5.87 -0.83 -1.31
N MET A 57 5.43 -1.80 -0.50
CA MET A 57 4.72 -2.98 -1.00
C MET A 57 3.40 -2.62 -1.68
N LYS A 58 2.64 -1.67 -1.11
CA LYS A 58 1.42 -1.14 -1.73
C LYS A 58 1.72 -0.46 -3.07
N LEU A 59 2.79 0.33 -3.16
CA LEU A 59 3.19 0.98 -4.41
C LEU A 59 3.59 -0.03 -5.48
N ILE A 60 4.37 -1.05 -5.11
CA ILE A 60 4.76 -2.15 -6.01
C ILE A 60 3.51 -2.90 -6.50
N GLY A 61 2.63 -3.28 -5.58
CA GLY A 61 1.38 -3.96 -5.90
C GLY A 61 0.49 -3.15 -6.84
N PHE A 62 0.38 -1.83 -6.60
CA PHE A 62 -0.34 -0.92 -7.47
C PHE A 62 0.28 -0.84 -8.88
N ALA A 63 1.60 -0.71 -8.99
CA ALA A 63 2.28 -0.68 -10.28
C ALA A 63 2.07 -1.96 -11.09
N ILE A 64 2.18 -3.13 -10.44
CA ILE A 64 1.93 -4.43 -11.06
C ILE A 64 0.46 -4.53 -11.52
N ALA A 65 -0.49 -4.13 -10.68
CA ALA A 65 -1.92 -4.15 -11.02
C ALA A 65 -2.22 -3.27 -12.24
N VAL A 66 -1.65 -2.06 -12.31
CA VAL A 66 -1.79 -1.16 -13.47
C VAL A 66 -1.25 -1.82 -14.74
N ILE A 67 -0.09 -2.47 -14.70
CA ILE A 67 0.48 -3.17 -15.86
C ILE A 67 -0.46 -4.28 -16.33
N ILE A 68 -0.93 -5.13 -15.43
CA ILE A 68 -1.81 -6.26 -15.76
C ILE A 68 -3.14 -5.75 -16.35
N ILE A 69 -3.77 -4.76 -15.70
CA ILE A 69 -5.02 -4.16 -16.18
C ILE A 69 -4.82 -3.49 -17.54
N SER A 70 -3.68 -2.86 -17.78
CA SER A 70 -3.40 -2.22 -19.08
C SER A 70 -3.28 -3.25 -20.20
N ILE A 71 -2.58 -4.36 -19.97
CA ILE A 71 -2.42 -5.43 -20.97
C ILE A 71 -3.78 -6.07 -21.29
N ILE A 72 -4.53 -6.47 -20.25
CA ILE A 72 -5.83 -7.12 -20.42
C ILE A 72 -6.85 -6.13 -21.00
N GLY A 73 -6.90 -4.92 -20.45
CA GLY A 73 -7.83 -3.86 -20.85
C GLY A 73 -7.61 -3.41 -22.28
N PHE A 74 -6.36 -3.25 -22.72
CA PHE A 74 -6.04 -2.95 -24.11
C PHE A 74 -6.48 -4.08 -25.04
N SER A 75 -6.15 -5.34 -24.72
CA SER A 75 -6.56 -6.49 -25.54
C SER A 75 -8.07 -6.66 -25.62
N PHE A 76 -8.79 -6.41 -24.53
CA PHE A 76 -10.26 -6.43 -24.52
C PHE A 76 -10.82 -5.27 -25.35
N PHE A 77 -10.30 -4.06 -25.15
CA PHE A 77 -10.73 -2.87 -25.88
C PHE A 77 -10.53 -3.02 -27.39
N THR A 78 -9.39 -3.54 -27.84
CA THR A 78 -9.14 -3.75 -29.28
C THR A 78 -10.13 -4.73 -29.88
N HIS A 79 -10.39 -5.86 -29.20
CA HIS A 79 -11.34 -6.84 -29.70
C HIS A 79 -12.77 -6.28 -29.74
N PHE A 80 -13.19 -5.56 -28.69
CA PHE A 80 -14.47 -4.88 -28.66
C PHE A 80 -14.60 -3.83 -29.78
N ALA A 81 -13.55 -3.02 -29.99
CA ALA A 81 -13.56 -1.97 -31.01
C ALA A 81 -13.67 -2.52 -32.44
N ASP A 82 -13.14 -3.73 -32.69
CA ASP A 82 -13.28 -4.44 -33.96
C ASP A 82 -14.71 -4.97 -34.20
N GLU A 83 -15.45 -5.34 -33.13
CA GLU A 83 -16.84 -5.81 -33.23
C GLU A 83 -17.86 -4.68 -33.44
N VAL A 84 -17.50 -3.44 -33.11
CA VAL A 84 -18.38 -2.28 -33.31
C VAL A 84 -18.36 -1.86 -34.78
N ASP A 85 -19.53 -1.92 -35.43
CA ASP A 85 -19.70 -1.39 -36.79
C ASP A 85 -19.83 0.14 -36.75
N TRP A 86 -18.69 0.80 -36.95
CA TRP A 86 -18.59 2.26 -36.96
C TRP A 86 -19.28 2.93 -38.15
N SER A 87 -19.59 2.17 -39.22
CA SER A 87 -20.22 2.71 -40.44
C SER A 87 -21.69 3.08 -40.25
N GLN A 88 -22.31 2.67 -39.14
CA GLN A 88 -23.69 3.02 -38.78
C GLN A 88 -23.80 4.41 -38.13
N ILE A 89 -22.66 5.04 -37.82
CA ILE A 89 -22.60 6.31 -37.07
C ILE A 89 -22.39 7.53 -38.02
N ASP A 90 -21.96 7.30 -39.25
CA ASP A 90 -21.87 8.29 -40.34
C ASP A 90 -23.16 8.31 -41.20
#